data_AF-A0A6S4QB02-F1
#
_entry.id   AF-A0A6S4QB02-F1
#
_cell.length_a   1.000
_cell.length_b   1.000
_cell.length_c   1.000
_cell.angle_alpha   90.00
_cell.angle_beta   90.00
_cell.angle_gamma   90.00
#
_symmetry.space_group_name_H-M   'P 1'
#
loop_
_entity.id
_entity.type
_entity.pdbx_description
1 polymer ?
#
loop_
_entity_poly.entity_id
_entity_poly.type
_entity_poly.pdbx_seq_one_letter_code
_entity_poly.pdbx_strand_id
1 'polypeptide(L)'
;MDLLTSLIGFVGVVVGSVISYVATYKLKKLELQTNERQKKKDQLNLVYCSFLSKVSTAISALDIDNSKDYSKYLPPIDEELILIELLSSNEVYMKASLLVAELTDLFADEPSVTFGSINKLKTDFVNAVQTQHKSNV
;
A
#
# COMPACT_ATOMS: atom_id res chain seq x y z
N MET A 1 23.73 52.12 -32.77
CA MET A 1 23.06 51.72 -31.50
C MET A 1 23.10 50.19 -31.33
N ASP A 2 23.97 49.47 -32.01
CA ASP A 2 23.77 48.02 -32.23
C ASP A 2 24.40 47.08 -31.19
N LEU A 3 25.43 47.52 -30.47
CA LEU A 3 26.16 46.64 -29.54
C LEU A 3 25.38 46.38 -28.23
N LEU A 4 24.70 47.42 -27.72
CA LEU A 4 23.98 47.37 -26.44
C LEU A 4 22.70 46.54 -26.53
N THR A 5 21.92 46.70 -27.59
CA THR A 5 20.71 45.91 -27.87
C THR A 5 21.04 44.45 -28.19
N SER A 6 22.14 44.18 -28.89
CA SER A 6 22.62 42.82 -29.14
C SER A 6 23.05 42.11 -27.85
N LEU A 7 23.77 42.80 -26.97
CA LEU A 7 24.19 42.27 -25.67
C LEU A 7 22.98 41.98 -24.76
N ILE A 8 22.00 42.87 -24.72
CA ILE A 8 20.76 42.67 -23.94
C ILE A 8 19.96 41.48 -24.46
N GLY A 9 19.82 41.34 -25.80
CA GLY A 9 19.16 40.19 -26.42
C GLY A 9 19.85 38.86 -26.08
N PHE A 10 21.19 38.82 -26.14
CA PHE A 10 21.97 37.63 -25.82
C PHE A 10 21.83 37.23 -24.34
N VAL A 11 21.97 38.19 -23.41
CA VAL A 11 21.78 37.94 -21.97
C VAL A 11 20.36 37.46 -21.67
N GLY A 12 19.35 38.03 -22.33
CA GLY A 12 17.96 37.60 -22.20
C GLY A 12 17.72 36.15 -22.63
N VAL A 13 18.32 35.73 -23.75
CA VAL A 13 18.23 34.34 -24.23
C VAL A 13 18.95 33.37 -23.29
N VAL A 14 20.13 33.73 -22.78
CA VAL A 14 20.90 32.87 -21.85
C VAL A 14 20.14 32.70 -20.53
N VAL A 15 19.67 33.81 -19.93
CA VAL A 15 18.90 33.77 -18.68
C VAL A 15 17.58 33.02 -18.87
N GLY A 16 16.86 33.28 -19.97
CA GLY A 16 15.63 32.56 -20.32
C GLY A 16 15.86 31.06 -20.51
N SER A 17 16.97 30.67 -21.15
CA SER A 17 17.34 29.26 -21.35
C SER A 17 17.69 28.55 -20.04
N VAL A 18 18.43 29.21 -19.14
CA VAL A 18 18.78 28.65 -17.82
C VAL A 18 17.52 28.49 -16.95
N ILE A 19 16.63 29.49 -16.92
CA ILE A 19 15.37 29.40 -16.19
C ILE A 19 14.50 28.28 -16.76
N SER A 20 14.40 28.18 -18.08
CA SER A 20 13.66 27.11 -18.76
C SER A 20 14.23 25.73 -18.41
N TYR A 21 15.55 25.55 -18.47
CA TYR A 21 16.20 24.29 -18.11
C TYR A 21 15.94 23.89 -16.65
N VAL A 22 16.07 24.84 -15.71
CA VAL A 22 15.80 24.59 -14.28
C VAL A 22 14.33 24.24 -14.05
N ALA A 23 13.40 24.92 -14.74
CA ALA A 23 11.97 24.62 -14.66
C ALA A 23 11.67 23.21 -15.21
N THR A 24 12.20 22.86 -16.38
CA THR A 24 12.04 21.52 -16.96
C THR A 24 12.64 20.44 -16.07
N TYR A 25 13.81 20.68 -15.47
CA TYR A 25 14.43 19.74 -14.54
C TYR A 25 13.56 19.52 -13.29
N LYS A 26 13.03 20.60 -12.70
CA LYS A 26 12.13 20.52 -11.54
C LYS A 26 10.83 19.77 -11.89
N LEU A 27 10.24 20.04 -13.04
CA LEU A 27 9.05 19.32 -13.52
C LEU A 27 9.34 17.83 -13.68
N LYS A 28 10.43 17.47 -14.37
CA LYS A 28 10.81 16.07 -14.58
C LYS A 28 11.10 15.33 -13.26
N LYS A 29 11.69 16.04 -12.28
CA LYS A 29 11.89 15.50 -10.92
C LYS A 29 10.56 15.28 -10.20
N LEU A 30 9.61 16.20 -10.31
CA LEU A 30 8.28 16.07 -9.73
C LEU A 30 7.50 14.91 -10.37
N GLU A 31 7.56 14.77 -11.69
CA GLU A 31 6.97 13.64 -12.42
C GLU A 31 7.54 12.31 -11.94
N LEU A 32 8.87 12.20 -11.82
CA LEU A 32 9.53 11.00 -11.31
C LEU A 32 9.04 10.65 -9.90
N GLN A 33 9.05 11.62 -8.99
CA GLN A 33 8.59 11.41 -7.60
C GLN A 33 7.12 11.02 -7.52
N THR A 34 6.29 11.55 -8.42
CA THR A 34 4.87 11.20 -8.49
C THR A 34 4.69 9.78 -9.01
N ASN A 35 5.45 9.38 -10.03
CA ASN A 35 5.44 8.03 -10.57
C ASN A 35 5.92 6.99 -9.53
N GLU A 36 7.02 7.27 -8.84
CA GLU A 36 7.52 6.41 -7.76
C GLU A 36 6.51 6.25 -6.62
N ARG A 37 5.82 7.33 -6.24
CA ARG A 37 4.74 7.28 -5.25
C ARG A 37 3.57 6.43 -5.74
N GLN A 38 3.16 6.59 -6.99
CA GLN A 38 2.08 5.79 -7.58
C GLN A 38 2.45 4.30 -7.60
N LYS A 39 3.67 3.97 -8.03
CA LYS A 39 4.16 2.59 -8.07
C LYS A 39 4.17 1.94 -6.68
N LYS A 40 4.58 2.68 -5.64
CA LYS A 40 4.51 2.20 -4.25
C LYS A 40 3.07 1.96 -3.79
N LYS A 41 2.12 2.83 -4.17
CA LYS A 41 0.69 2.63 -3.88
C LYS A 41 0.14 1.38 -4.56
N ASP A 42 0.47 1.17 -5.82
CA ASP A 42 -0.01 0.00 -6.57
C ASP A 42 0.53 -1.30 -5.97
N GLN A 43 1.82 -1.31 -5.61
CA GLN A 43 2.44 -2.45 -4.93
C GLN A 43 1.76 -2.74 -3.58
N LEU A 44 1.45 -1.71 -2.81
CA LEU A 44 0.80 -1.86 -1.51
C LEU A 44 -0.64 -2.38 -1.64
N ASN A 45 -1.38 -1.90 -2.64
CA ASN A 45 -2.71 -2.42 -2.97
C ASN A 45 -2.67 -3.91 -3.34
N LEU A 46 -1.65 -4.35 -4.09
CA LEU A 46 -1.48 -5.77 -4.41
C LEU A 46 -1.28 -6.61 -3.15
N VAL A 47 -0.49 -6.13 -2.18
CA VAL A 47 -0.30 -6.80 -0.88
C VAL A 47 -1.62 -6.91 -0.13
N TYR A 48 -2.41 -5.84 -0.05
CA TYR A 48 -3.72 -5.87 0.64
C TYR A 48 -4.72 -6.84 0.01
N CYS A 49 -4.82 -6.84 -1.31
CA CYS A 49 -5.71 -7.75 -2.03
C CYS A 49 -5.27 -9.21 -1.88
N SER A 50 -3.96 -9.46 -1.98
CA SER A 50 -3.38 -10.79 -1.78
C SER A 50 -3.67 -11.30 -0.37
N PHE A 51 -3.52 -10.44 0.64
CA PHE A 51 -3.75 -10.77 2.05
C PHE A 51 -5.19 -11.21 2.29
N LEU A 52 -6.14 -10.41 1.82
CA LEU A 52 -7.56 -10.74 1.92
C LEU A 52 -7.92 -12.01 1.15
N SER A 53 -7.29 -12.25 0.00
CA SER A 53 -7.47 -13.47 -0.78
C SER A 53 -7.01 -14.69 0.03
N LYS A 54 -5.79 -14.68 0.57
CA LYS A 54 -5.22 -15.78 1.36
C LYS A 54 -6.01 -16.06 2.63
N VAL A 55 -6.41 -15.01 3.36
CA VAL A 55 -7.31 -15.14 4.52
C VAL A 55 -8.62 -15.79 4.11
N SER A 56 -9.22 -15.37 2.99
CA SER A 56 -10.47 -15.97 2.49
C SER A 56 -10.29 -17.43 2.08
N THR A 57 -9.20 -17.77 1.40
CA THR A 57 -8.86 -19.14 1.05
C THR A 57 -8.70 -20.02 2.29
N ALA A 58 -8.04 -19.53 3.34
CA ALA A 58 -7.86 -20.26 4.58
C ALA A 58 -9.21 -20.55 5.27
N ILE A 59 -10.10 -19.56 5.32
CA ILE A 59 -11.46 -19.73 5.88
C ILE A 59 -12.27 -20.74 5.06
N SER A 60 -12.23 -20.65 3.73
CA SER A 60 -12.93 -21.60 2.86
C SER A 60 -12.38 -23.03 3.00
N ALA A 61 -11.07 -23.19 3.22
CA ALA A 61 -10.47 -24.50 3.47
C ALA A 61 -10.97 -25.12 4.78
N LEU A 62 -11.13 -24.30 5.83
CA LEU A 62 -11.70 -24.73 7.10
C LEU A 62 -13.14 -25.23 6.94
N ASP A 63 -13.95 -24.53 6.14
CA ASP A 63 -15.37 -24.83 5.90
C ASP A 63 -15.58 -26.09 5.03
N ILE A 64 -14.70 -26.32 4.05
CA ILE A 64 -14.85 -27.42 3.06
C ILE A 64 -14.17 -28.71 3.52
N ASP A 65 -12.90 -28.64 3.95
CA ASP A 65 -12.10 -29.84 4.21
C ASP A 65 -12.11 -30.26 5.68
N ASN A 66 -12.69 -29.44 6.58
CA ASN A 66 -12.58 -29.56 8.04
C ASN A 66 -11.12 -29.80 8.50
N SER A 67 -10.17 -29.37 7.66
CA SER A 67 -8.76 -29.62 7.77
C SER A 67 -8.14 -28.49 8.56
N LYS A 68 -7.72 -28.80 9.78
CA LYS A 68 -6.93 -27.89 10.62
C LYS A 68 -5.45 -27.92 10.26
N ASP A 69 -5.10 -28.11 8.98
CA ASP A 69 -3.69 -28.10 8.55
C ASP A 69 -3.15 -26.67 8.49
N TYR A 70 -2.91 -26.14 9.69
CA TYR A 70 -2.38 -24.82 10.03
C TYR A 70 -1.13 -24.48 9.23
N SER A 71 -0.29 -25.49 8.99
CA SER A 71 1.05 -25.34 8.42
C SER A 71 1.06 -24.83 6.98
N LYS A 72 -0.04 -25.02 6.25
CA LYS A 72 -0.14 -24.68 4.82
C LYS A 72 -0.65 -23.27 4.56
N TYR A 73 -1.51 -22.74 5.44
CA TYR A 73 -2.29 -21.53 5.16
C TYR A 73 -1.79 -20.28 5.87
N LEU A 74 -1.26 -20.38 7.09
CA LEU A 74 -0.82 -19.19 7.86
C LEU A 74 0.55 -18.63 7.48
N PRO A 75 1.61 -19.40 7.19
CA PRO A 75 2.89 -18.83 6.80
C PRO A 75 2.81 -17.78 5.67
N PRO A 76 2.08 -18.03 4.56
CA PRO A 76 1.96 -17.03 3.51
C PRO A 76 1.08 -15.82 3.89
N ILE A 77 0.26 -15.92 4.94
CA ILE A 77 -0.54 -14.81 5.50
C ILE A 77 0.34 -13.98 6.43
N ASP A 78 1.18 -14.62 7.25
CA ASP A 78 2.12 -13.95 8.17
C ASP A 78 3.18 -13.15 7.40
N GLU A 79 3.69 -13.70 6.29
CA GLU A 79 4.59 -12.96 5.40
C GLU A 79 3.96 -11.65 4.90
N GLU A 80 2.67 -11.67 4.55
CA GLU A 80 1.98 -10.47 4.11
C GLU A 80 1.59 -9.55 5.25
N LEU A 81 1.33 -10.09 6.45
CA LEU A 81 1.14 -9.29 7.65
C LEU A 81 2.41 -8.47 7.98
N ILE A 82 3.59 -9.06 7.83
CA ILE A 82 4.88 -8.37 8.00
C ILE A 82 5.03 -7.26 6.95
N LEU A 83 4.69 -7.52 5.69
CA LEU A 83 4.72 -6.48 4.65
C LEU A 83 3.75 -5.35 4.95
N ILE A 84 2.56 -5.66 5.48
CA ILE A 84 1.58 -4.67 5.91
C ILE A 84 2.13 -3.84 7.06
N GLU A 85 2.77 -4.45 8.07
CA GLU A 85 3.41 -3.75 9.19
C GLU A 85 4.47 -2.74 8.73
N LEU A 86 5.32 -3.15 7.79
CA LEU A 86 6.44 -2.33 7.32
C LEU A 86 6.01 -1.19 6.40
N LEU A 87 4.93 -1.37 5.65
CA LEU A 87 4.58 -0.49 4.52
C LEU A 87 3.27 0.30 4.73
N SER A 88 2.51 0.01 5.79
CA SER A 88 1.18 0.59 6.02
C SER A 88 1.13 1.47 7.27
N SER A 89 0.01 2.15 7.45
CA SER A 89 -0.30 2.81 8.72
C SER A 89 -0.53 1.78 9.82
N ASN A 90 -0.27 2.21 11.06
CA ASN A 90 -0.52 1.39 12.24
C ASN A 90 -1.99 0.92 12.33
N GLU A 91 -2.94 1.75 11.89
CA GLU A 91 -4.36 1.36 11.88
C GLU A 91 -4.62 0.16 10.97
N VAL A 92 -4.09 0.19 9.74
CA VAL A 92 -4.21 -0.93 8.78
C VAL A 92 -3.56 -2.19 9.34
N TYR A 93 -2.35 -2.07 9.92
CA TYR A 93 -1.67 -3.18 10.56
C TYR A 93 -2.46 -3.78 11.71
N MET A 94 -2.99 -2.95 12.62
CA MET A 94 -3.79 -3.42 13.75
C MET A 94 -5.03 -4.19 13.29
N LYS A 95 -5.71 -3.71 12.24
CA LYS A 95 -6.86 -4.43 11.66
C LYS A 95 -6.47 -5.74 10.98
N ALA A 96 -5.32 -5.78 10.29
CA ALA A 96 -4.79 -7.01 9.70
C ALA A 96 -4.37 -8.03 10.78
N SER A 97 -3.73 -7.58 11.85
CA SER A 97 -3.30 -8.42 12.96
C SER A 97 -4.50 -9.07 13.66
N LEU A 98 -5.58 -8.31 13.89
CA LEU A 98 -6.83 -8.87 14.43
C LEU A 98 -7.45 -9.94 13.52
N LEU A 99 -7.36 -9.76 12.19
CA LEU A 99 -7.80 -10.78 11.23
C LEU A 99 -6.99 -12.06 11.34
N VAL A 100 -5.66 -11.96 11.45
CA VAL A 100 -4.78 -13.13 11.59
C VAL A 100 -4.98 -13.82 12.94
N ALA A 101 -5.20 -13.06 14.01
CA ALA A 101 -5.50 -13.60 15.34
C ALA A 101 -6.82 -14.39 15.35
N GLU A 102 -7.90 -13.83 14.79
CA GLU A 102 -9.18 -14.54 14.65
C GLU A 102 -9.05 -15.78 13.76
N LEU A 103 -8.29 -15.67 12.66
CA LEU A 103 -8.03 -16.80 11.79
C LEU A 103 -7.29 -17.93 12.55
N THR A 104 -6.25 -17.57 13.31
CA THR A 104 -5.47 -18.50 14.12
C THR A 104 -6.34 -19.21 15.15
N ASP A 105 -7.23 -18.48 15.82
CA ASP A 105 -8.17 -19.06 16.79
C ASP A 105 -9.13 -20.07 16.13
N LEU A 106 -9.60 -19.80 14.91
CA LEU A 106 -10.47 -20.74 14.19
C LEU A 106 -9.79 -22.03 13.79
N PHE A 107 -8.48 -21.99 13.55
CA PHE A 107 -7.68 -23.20 13.33
C PHE A 107 -7.29 -23.91 14.63
N ALA A 108 -7.53 -23.31 15.80
CA ALA A 108 -7.20 -23.93 17.08
C ALA A 108 -8.05 -25.18 17.34
N ASP A 109 -7.53 -26.06 18.19
CA ASP A 109 -8.24 -27.28 18.58
C ASP A 109 -9.55 -26.97 19.33
N GLU A 110 -9.51 -25.94 20.17
CA GLU A 110 -10.66 -25.38 20.88
C GLU A 110 -10.84 -23.90 20.50
N PRO A 111 -11.71 -23.59 19.51
CA PRO A 111 -11.97 -22.21 19.10
C PRO A 111 -12.64 -21.45 20.23
N SER A 112 -12.13 -20.27 20.55
CA SER A 112 -12.74 -19.41 21.56
C SER A 112 -13.63 -18.37 20.87
N VAL A 113 -14.89 -18.28 21.26
CA VAL A 113 -15.89 -17.48 20.51
C VAL A 113 -15.53 -15.98 20.49
N THR A 114 -15.11 -15.51 19.31
CA THR A 114 -15.33 -14.22 18.63
C THR A 114 -14.50 -12.98 19.00
N PHE A 115 -13.47 -12.67 18.20
CA PHE A 115 -13.14 -11.28 17.84
C PHE A 115 -14.11 -10.76 16.75
N GLY A 116 -15.41 -10.86 16.99
CA GLY A 116 -16.45 -10.49 16.02
C GLY A 116 -16.46 -11.39 14.77
N SER A 117 -17.49 -11.24 13.93
CA SER A 117 -17.53 -11.98 12.66
C SER A 117 -16.29 -11.62 11.83
N ILE A 118 -15.53 -12.61 11.34
CA ILE A 118 -14.46 -12.42 10.34
C ILE A 118 -14.86 -11.41 9.26
N ASN A 119 -16.11 -11.47 8.79
CA ASN A 119 -16.59 -10.59 7.73
C ASN A 119 -16.55 -9.12 8.18
N LYS A 120 -16.88 -8.85 9.45
CA LYS A 120 -16.72 -7.52 10.05
C LYS A 120 -15.26 -7.11 10.11
N LEU A 121 -14.36 -7.98 10.54
CA LEU A 121 -12.92 -7.67 10.57
C LEU A 121 -12.34 -7.42 9.18
N LYS A 122 -12.79 -8.16 8.15
CA LYS A 122 -12.44 -7.92 6.75
C LYS A 122 -12.92 -6.54 6.30
N THR A 123 -14.16 -6.19 6.61
CA THR A 123 -14.71 -4.86 6.31
C THR A 123 -13.93 -3.75 7.04
N ASP A 124 -13.61 -3.92 8.31
CA ASP A 124 -12.81 -2.96 9.09
C ASP A 124 -11.43 -2.75 8.48
N PHE A 125 -10.76 -3.83 8.07
CA PHE A 125 -9.47 -3.76 7.38
C PHE A 125 -9.59 -3.02 6.04
N VAL A 126 -10.58 -3.35 5.22
CA VAL A 126 -10.83 -2.65 3.94
C VAL A 126 -11.08 -1.16 4.18
N ASN A 127 -11.86 -0.80 5.21
CA ASN A 127 -12.13 0.58 5.56
C ASN A 127 -10.84 1.31 6.00
N ALA A 128 -9.99 0.68 6.81
CA ALA A 128 -8.69 1.23 7.19
C ALA A 128 -7.79 1.47 5.97
N VAL A 129 -7.73 0.50 5.04
CA VAL A 129 -6.99 0.62 3.78
C VAL A 129 -7.51 1.79 2.95
N GLN A 130 -8.84 1.92 2.81
CA GLN A 130 -9.45 3.03 2.07
C GLN A 130 -9.16 4.39 2.71
N THR A 131 -9.20 4.47 4.04
CA THR A 131 -8.87 5.70 4.79
C THR A 131 -7.41 6.09 4.58
N GLN A 132 -6.49 5.14 4.68
CA GLN A 132 -5.07 5.37 4.36
C GLN A 132 -4.88 5.81 2.91
N HIS A 133 -5.62 5.22 1.97
CA HIS A 133 -5.54 5.59 0.56
C HIS A 133 -5.99 7.05 0.35
N LYS A 134 -7.10 7.45 0.98
CA LYS A 134 -7.63 8.83 0.92
C LYS A 134 -6.73 9.84 1.61
N SER A 135 -6.12 9.49 2.74
CA SER A 135 -5.23 10.39 3.48
C SER A 135 -3.87 10.62 2.80
N ASN A 136 -3.51 9.77 1.83
CA ASN A 136 -2.26 9.86 1.06
C ASN A 136 -2.46 10.48 -0.34
N VAL A 137 -3.62 11.09 -0.62
CA VAL A 137 -3.92 11.92 -1.80
C VAL A 137 -3.82 13.38 -1.39
#